data_AF-A0AAE3U8P5-F1
#
_entry.id   AF-A0AAE3U8P5-F1
#
_cell.length_a   1.000
_cell.length_b   1.000
_cell.length_c   1.000
_cell.angle_alpha   90.00
_cell.angle_beta   90.00
_cell.angle_gamma   90.00
#
_symmetry.space_group_name_H-M   'P 1'
#
loop_
_entity.id
_entity.type
_entity.pdbx_description
1 polymer ?
#
loop_
_entity_poly.entity_id
_entity_poly.type
_entity_poly.pdbx_seq_one_letter_code
_entity_poly.pdbx_strand_id
1 'polypeptide(L)'
;MKKKLKFGATSFVFVMVVLAIISSCTHREENWNGHAIKRPGEYFMKDKDLKIQVWDDEDGIINYCVTKSEADTLIRSPKEINISAYHEWILVWDEKDRLWVESSDVGGYFWLKDSLTSRYEQKDFITDSLLVKDIPKEIFELLPKSIQEKLSAE
;
A
#
# COMPACT_ATOMS: atom_id res chain seq x y z
N MET A 1 49.24 6.13 43.27
CA MET A 1 48.89 6.91 42.06
C MET A 1 47.54 6.44 41.53
N LYS A 2 46.46 7.24 41.67
CA LYS A 2 45.13 6.90 41.14
C LYS A 2 44.89 7.70 39.85
N LYS A 3 44.89 7.04 38.69
CA LYS A 3 44.50 7.65 37.42
C LYS A 3 42.97 7.71 37.36
N LYS A 4 42.39 8.92 37.36
CA LYS A 4 40.96 9.12 37.10
C LYS A 4 40.73 9.08 35.59
N LEU A 5 40.03 8.07 35.09
CA LEU A 5 39.50 8.06 33.72
C LEU A 5 38.40 9.12 33.62
N LYS A 6 38.58 10.10 32.73
CA LYS A 6 37.51 11.03 32.33
C LYS A 6 36.79 10.40 31.14
N PHE A 7 35.63 9.82 31.38
CA PHE A 7 34.72 9.41 30.31
C PHE A 7 34.14 10.68 29.67
N GLY A 8 34.50 10.93 28.41
CA GLY A 8 34.06 12.09 27.66
C GLY A 8 32.59 11.98 27.28
N ALA A 9 31.82 13.01 27.59
CA ALA A 9 30.39 13.12 27.27
C ALA A 9 30.07 13.01 25.77
N THR A 10 31.07 13.16 24.90
CA THR A 10 30.96 13.01 23.44
C THR A 10 30.58 11.60 22.99
N SER A 11 30.92 10.57 23.77
CA SER A 11 30.63 9.18 23.39
C SER A 11 29.16 8.78 23.57
N PHE A 12 28.41 9.47 24.43
CA PHE A 12 26.99 9.18 24.67
C PHE A 12 26.08 9.75 23.58
N VAL A 13 26.42 10.91 23.04
CA VAL A 13 25.64 11.57 21.98
C VAL A 13 25.66 10.73 20.70
N PHE A 14 26.80 10.12 20.36
CA PHE A 14 26.93 9.30 19.15
C PHE A 14 26.07 8.02 19.22
N VAL A 15 25.97 7.39 20.41
CA VAL A 15 25.16 6.18 20.61
C VAL A 15 23.66 6.49 20.51
N MET A 16 23.20 7.64 21.00
CA MET A 16 21.79 8.03 20.86
C MET A 16 21.39 8.35 19.41
N VAL A 17 22.28 8.99 18.64
CA VAL A 17 22.01 9.29 17.22
C VAL A 17 21.93 8.01 16.40
N VAL A 18 22.80 7.02 16.64
CA VAL A 18 22.74 5.72 15.95
C VAL A 18 21.46 4.95 16.31
N LEU A 19 21.01 4.97 17.58
CA LEU A 19 19.76 4.31 17.98
C LEU A 19 18.51 4.96 17.35
N ALA A 20 18.51 6.28 17.14
CA ALA A 20 17.40 6.97 16.47
C ALA A 20 17.29 6.60 14.98
N ILE A 21 18.42 6.37 14.30
CA ILE A 21 18.45 5.97 12.88
C ILE A 21 17.91 4.54 12.69
N ILE A 22 18.21 3.62 13.62
CA ILE A 22 17.74 2.23 13.55
C ILE A 22 16.25 2.11 13.91
N SER A 23 15.70 3.04 14.69
CA SER A 23 14.27 3.07 15.03
C SER A 23 13.38 3.62 13.91
N SER A 24 13.96 4.21 12.86
CA SER A 24 13.23 4.65 11.66
C SER A 24 12.94 3.49 10.69
N CYS A 25 13.04 2.24 11.17
CA CYS A 25 12.70 1.06 10.41
C CYS A 25 11.20 1.02 10.14
N THR A 26 10.89 1.24 8.86
CA THR A 26 9.75 0.79 8.07
C THR A 26 8.74 -0.03 8.87
N HIS A 27 7.52 0.50 9.02
CA HIS A 27 6.41 -0.22 9.64
C HIS A 27 6.14 -1.49 8.83
N ARG A 28 6.49 -2.64 9.41
CA ARG A 28 6.40 -3.96 8.78
C ARG A 28 5.25 -4.73 9.42
N GLU A 29 4.18 -4.97 8.67
CA GLU A 29 3.12 -5.88 9.10
C GLU A 29 3.43 -7.29 8.60
N GLU A 30 3.95 -8.12 9.50
CA GLU A 30 4.45 -9.46 9.16
C GLU A 30 3.34 -10.45 8.73
N ASN A 31 2.07 -10.16 9.02
CA ASN A 31 0.92 -11.03 8.74
C ASN A 31 -0.31 -10.19 8.36
N TRP A 32 -0.27 -9.58 7.19
CA TRP A 32 -1.41 -8.84 6.67
C TRP A 32 -2.38 -9.79 5.97
N ASN A 33 -3.63 -9.84 6.46
CA ASN A 33 -4.65 -10.81 6.01
C ASN A 33 -5.65 -10.20 5.01
N GLY A 34 -5.21 -9.32 4.10
CA GLY A 34 -6.09 -8.72 3.09
C GLY A 34 -6.92 -7.51 3.55
N HIS A 35 -6.63 -6.92 4.72
CA HIS A 35 -7.36 -5.75 5.23
C HIS A 35 -6.99 -4.45 4.50
N ALA A 36 -7.82 -3.40 4.57
CA ALA A 36 -7.48 -2.10 4.00
C ALA A 36 -6.06 -1.58 4.35
N ILE A 37 -5.23 -1.32 3.33
CA ILE A 37 -3.97 -0.60 3.46
C ILE A 37 -4.25 0.89 3.25
N LYS A 38 -3.95 1.70 4.27
CA LYS A 38 -4.18 3.16 4.26
C LYS A 38 -2.93 3.96 4.63
N ARG A 39 -1.78 3.30 4.73
CA ARG A 39 -0.51 3.92 5.13
C ARG A 39 0.64 3.29 4.34
N PRO A 40 1.73 4.03 4.10
CA PRO A 40 2.97 3.45 3.60
C PRO A 40 3.49 2.34 4.53
N GLY A 41 4.12 1.32 3.95
CA GLY A 41 4.64 0.17 4.68
C GLY A 41 4.85 -1.05 3.80
N GLU A 42 5.28 -2.14 4.45
CA GLU A 42 5.37 -3.46 3.83
C GLU A 42 4.34 -4.41 4.43
N TYR A 43 3.56 -5.04 3.56
CA TYR A 43 2.44 -5.91 3.91
C TYR A 43 2.65 -7.28 3.31
N PHE A 44 2.64 -8.32 4.14
CA PHE A 44 2.93 -9.70 3.73
C PHE A 44 1.68 -10.58 3.85
N MET A 45 1.25 -11.18 2.73
CA MET A 45 0.23 -12.23 2.67
C MET A 45 0.92 -13.60 2.66
N LYS A 46 1.02 -14.25 3.82
CA LYS A 46 1.73 -15.54 3.95
C LYS A 46 1.04 -16.70 3.21
N ASP A 47 -0.28 -16.66 3.12
CA ASP A 47 -1.09 -17.68 2.44
C ASP A 47 -0.89 -17.66 0.91
N LYS A 48 -0.65 -16.49 0.33
CA LYS A 48 -0.43 -16.30 -1.11
C LYS A 48 1.04 -16.16 -1.51
N ASP A 49 1.95 -16.06 -0.53
CA ASP A 49 3.36 -15.74 -0.74
C ASP A 49 3.51 -14.42 -1.52
N LEU A 50 2.81 -13.38 -1.08
CA LEU A 50 2.82 -12.06 -1.71
C LEU A 50 3.28 -10.98 -0.73
N LYS A 51 3.99 -9.99 -1.25
CA LYS A 51 4.38 -8.76 -0.56
C LYS A 51 3.87 -7.55 -1.32
N ILE A 52 3.11 -6.69 -0.64
CA ILE A 52 2.72 -5.36 -1.11
C ILE A 52 3.63 -4.35 -0.42
N GLN A 53 4.34 -3.52 -1.18
CA GLN A 53 5.10 -2.39 -0.65
C GLN A 53 4.40 -1.11 -1.09
N VAL A 54 4.17 -0.20 -0.14
CA VAL A 54 3.57 1.10 -0.38
C VAL A 54 4.49 2.18 0.19
N TRP A 55 4.79 3.20 -0.59
CA TRP A 55 5.66 4.31 -0.20
C TRP A 55 5.22 5.60 -0.87
N ASP A 56 5.43 6.74 -0.23
CA ASP A 56 5.38 8.05 -0.86
C ASP A 56 6.78 8.46 -1.37
N ASP A 57 6.82 9.22 -2.46
CA ASP A 57 8.06 9.84 -2.95
C ASP A 57 8.27 11.26 -2.36
N GLU A 58 9.30 11.96 -2.83
CA GLU A 58 9.65 13.31 -2.34
C GLU A 58 8.54 14.35 -2.59
N ASP A 59 7.66 14.10 -3.57
CA ASP A 59 6.53 14.96 -3.90
C ASP A 59 5.24 14.55 -3.14
N GLY A 60 5.33 13.52 -2.30
CA GLY A 60 4.19 12.97 -1.57
C GLY A 60 3.25 12.16 -2.47
N ILE A 61 3.74 11.56 -3.56
CA ILE A 61 2.93 10.70 -4.43
C ILE A 61 3.03 9.26 -3.93
N ILE A 62 1.87 8.65 -3.67
CA ILE A 62 1.75 7.25 -3.28
C ILE A 62 2.10 6.35 -4.46
N ASN A 63 3.12 5.54 -4.24
CA ASN A 63 3.58 4.48 -5.08
C ASN A 63 3.35 3.14 -4.39
N TYR A 64 3.12 2.09 -5.18
CA TYR A 64 2.99 0.75 -4.66
C TYR A 64 3.50 -0.30 -5.64
N CYS A 65 3.90 -1.44 -5.13
CA CYS A 65 4.18 -2.62 -5.93
C CYS A 65 3.73 -3.90 -5.22
N VAL A 66 3.38 -4.91 -6.01
CA VAL A 66 3.07 -6.25 -5.52
C VAL A 66 4.09 -7.21 -6.10
N THR A 67 4.71 -8.00 -5.23
CA THR A 67 5.77 -8.93 -5.57
C THR A 67 5.45 -10.30 -4.99
N LYS A 68 5.79 -11.37 -5.73
CA LYS A 68 5.71 -12.75 -5.22
C LYS A 68 7.04 -13.20 -4.62
N SER A 69 8.13 -12.76 -5.23
CA SER A 69 9.48 -12.91 -4.72
C SER A 69 10.25 -11.62 -5.02
N GLU A 70 11.45 -11.45 -4.46
CA GLU A 70 12.25 -10.24 -4.69
C GLU A 70 12.51 -9.94 -6.18
N ALA A 71 12.46 -10.96 -7.05
CA ALA A 71 12.70 -10.83 -8.48
C ALA A 71 11.41 -10.77 -9.34
N ASP A 72 10.22 -11.00 -8.76
CA ASP A 72 8.97 -11.16 -9.52
C ASP A 72 7.94 -10.10 -9.12
N THR A 73 7.94 -8.98 -9.86
CA THR A 73 6.95 -7.90 -9.71
C THR A 73 5.71 -8.20 -10.53
N LEU A 74 4.58 -8.39 -9.85
CA LEU A 74 3.29 -8.67 -10.46
C LEU A 74 2.55 -7.38 -10.85
N ILE A 75 2.60 -6.37 -9.98
CA ILE A 75 1.93 -5.08 -10.15
C ILE A 75 2.88 -3.97 -9.74
N ARG A 76 2.83 -2.84 -10.44
CA ARG A 76 3.47 -1.58 -10.07
C ARG A 76 2.49 -0.44 -10.31
N SER A 77 2.49 0.55 -9.43
CA SER A 77 1.70 1.77 -9.61
C SER A 77 1.95 2.38 -11.00
N PRO A 78 0.90 2.82 -11.71
CA PRO A 78 1.04 3.46 -13.01
C PRO A 78 1.81 4.78 -12.88
N LYS A 79 2.64 5.13 -13.86
CA LYS A 79 3.39 6.39 -13.83
C LYS A 79 2.53 7.59 -14.18
N GLU A 80 1.43 7.37 -14.88
CA GLU A 80 0.51 8.42 -15.32
C GLU A 80 -0.54 8.78 -14.26
N ILE A 81 -0.61 8.04 -13.15
CA ILE A 81 -1.61 8.22 -12.08
C ILE A 81 -0.90 8.60 -10.78
N ASN A 82 -1.10 9.85 -10.37
CA ASN A 82 -0.50 10.39 -9.15
C ASN A 82 -1.55 10.44 -8.03
N ILE A 83 -1.43 9.55 -7.06
CA ILE A 83 -2.25 9.55 -5.84
C ILE A 83 -1.53 10.37 -4.78
N SER A 84 -2.14 11.45 -4.27
CA SER A 84 -1.52 12.25 -3.21
C SER A 84 -1.56 11.51 -1.88
N ALA A 85 -0.43 11.47 -1.17
CA ALA A 85 -0.36 10.97 0.20
C ALA A 85 -1.12 11.86 1.20
N TYR A 86 -1.44 13.10 0.81
CA TYR A 86 -2.18 14.07 1.62
C TYR A 86 -3.70 13.94 1.50
N HIS A 87 -4.18 13.09 0.59
CA HIS A 87 -5.59 12.84 0.37
C HIS A 87 -5.99 11.43 0.81
N GLU A 88 -7.29 11.16 0.88
CA GLU A 88 -7.75 9.83 1.25
C GLU A 88 -7.45 8.84 0.13
N TRP A 89 -6.81 7.73 0.49
CA TRP A 89 -6.54 6.62 -0.39
C TRP A 89 -6.59 5.30 0.36
N ILE A 90 -6.83 4.23 -0.37
CA ILE A 90 -6.92 2.88 0.16
C ILE A 90 -6.49 1.87 -0.90
N LEU A 91 -5.79 0.83 -0.46
CA LEU A 91 -5.52 -0.37 -1.23
C LEU A 91 -6.19 -1.56 -0.54
N VAL A 92 -6.84 -2.45 -1.30
CA VAL A 92 -7.44 -3.69 -0.77
C VAL A 92 -7.11 -4.85 -1.71
N TRP A 93 -6.52 -5.92 -1.18
CA TRP A 93 -6.38 -7.18 -1.91
C TRP A 93 -7.52 -8.10 -1.54
N ASP A 94 -8.33 -8.52 -2.51
CA ASP A 94 -9.51 -9.32 -2.23
C ASP A 94 -9.30 -10.83 -2.41
N GLU A 95 -10.34 -11.59 -2.08
CA GLU A 95 -10.34 -13.05 -2.18
C GLU A 95 -10.23 -13.55 -3.64
N LYS A 96 -10.60 -12.73 -4.62
CA LYS A 96 -10.55 -13.05 -6.06
C LYS A 96 -9.24 -12.63 -6.71
N ASP A 97 -8.22 -12.32 -5.92
CA ASP A 97 -6.88 -11.98 -6.38
C ASP A 97 -6.83 -10.67 -7.19
N ARG A 98 -7.65 -9.69 -6.78
CA ARG A 98 -7.65 -8.34 -7.33
C ARG A 98 -7.08 -7.35 -6.32
N LEU A 99 -6.27 -6.42 -6.82
CA LEU A 99 -5.85 -5.25 -6.04
C LEU A 99 -6.74 -4.07 -6.38
N TRP A 100 -7.61 -3.69 -5.45
CA TRP A 100 -8.44 -2.50 -5.53
C TRP A 100 -7.67 -1.29 -5.03
N VAL A 101 -7.82 -0.17 -5.74
CA VAL A 101 -7.26 1.12 -5.39
C VAL A 101 -8.37 2.15 -5.48
N GLU A 102 -8.55 2.93 -4.42
CA GLU A 102 -9.44 4.09 -4.44
C GLU A 102 -8.70 5.28 -3.84
N SER A 103 -8.88 6.44 -4.46
CA SER A 103 -8.34 7.71 -3.98
C SER A 103 -9.26 8.84 -4.37
N SER A 104 -9.42 9.81 -3.47
CA SER A 104 -10.20 11.01 -3.75
C SER A 104 -9.62 11.88 -4.88
N ASP A 105 -8.37 11.65 -5.30
CA ASP A 105 -7.71 12.39 -6.40
C ASP A 105 -8.04 11.86 -7.79
N VAL A 106 -7.91 10.54 -7.94
CA VAL A 106 -7.90 9.87 -9.24
C VAL A 106 -9.09 8.92 -9.41
N GLY A 107 -9.89 8.76 -8.36
CA GLY A 107 -10.99 7.80 -8.30
C GLY A 107 -10.51 6.36 -8.12
N GLY A 108 -11.40 5.44 -8.47
CA GLY A 108 -11.25 4.02 -8.22
C GLY A 108 -10.93 3.18 -9.44
N TYR A 109 -9.96 2.29 -9.28
CA TYR A 109 -9.57 1.28 -10.27
C TYR A 109 -9.07 0.01 -9.58
N PHE A 110 -8.99 -1.09 -10.31
CA PHE A 110 -8.46 -2.34 -9.78
C PHE A 110 -7.54 -3.03 -10.79
N TRP A 111 -6.66 -3.88 -10.28
CA TRP A 111 -5.84 -4.77 -11.06
C TRP A 111 -6.50 -6.14 -11.12
N LEU A 112 -6.70 -6.65 -12.33
CA LEU A 112 -7.25 -7.98 -12.60
C LEU A 112 -6.23 -8.83 -13.33
N LYS A 113 -6.02 -10.05 -12.85
CA LYS A 113 -5.16 -11.02 -13.53
C LYS A 113 -5.84 -11.55 -14.78
N ASP A 114 -5.24 -11.32 -15.94
CA ASP A 114 -5.67 -11.88 -17.20
C ASP A 114 -5.40 -13.40 -17.23
N SER A 115 -6.45 -14.16 -17.54
CA SER A 115 -6.41 -15.63 -17.49
C SER A 115 -5.52 -16.27 -18.58
N LEU A 116 -5.28 -15.55 -19.68
CA LEU A 116 -4.53 -16.06 -20.83
C LEU A 116 -3.02 -15.80 -20.70
N THR A 117 -2.67 -14.59 -20.27
CA THR A 117 -1.29 -14.10 -20.17
C THR A 117 -0.72 -14.21 -18.75
N SER A 118 -1.56 -14.45 -17.75
CA SER A 118 -1.22 -14.41 -16.32
C SER A 118 -0.67 -13.06 -15.85
N ARG A 119 -0.84 -11.98 -16.62
CA ARG A 119 -0.42 -10.62 -16.27
C ARG A 119 -1.57 -9.86 -15.63
N TYR A 120 -1.26 -8.91 -14.76
CA TYR A 120 -2.28 -8.00 -14.21
C TYR A 120 -2.53 -6.85 -15.18
N GLU A 121 -3.80 -6.55 -15.40
CA GLU A 121 -4.27 -5.40 -16.17
C GLU A 121 -5.08 -4.47 -15.26
N GLN A 122 -4.88 -3.16 -15.45
CA GLN A 122 -5.67 -2.15 -14.78
C GLN A 122 -7.05 -2.01 -15.45
N LYS A 123 -8.09 -1.88 -14.64
CA LYS A 123 -9.48 -1.65 -15.06
C LYS A 123 -10.13 -0.58 -14.17
N ASP A 124 -10.96 0.26 -14.76
CA ASP A 124 -11.67 1.32 -14.04
C ASP A 124 -12.97 0.80 -13.42
N PHE A 125 -13.37 1.34 -12.26
CA PHE A 125 -14.62 0.96 -11.59
C PHE A 125 -15.86 1.28 -12.41
N ILE A 126 -15.85 2.42 -13.11
CA ILE A 126 -17.04 2.99 -13.75
C ILE A 126 -17.34 2.30 -15.09
N THR A 127 -16.29 1.92 -15.81
CA THR A 127 -16.40 1.40 -17.17
C THR A 127 -16.69 -0.10 -17.17
N ASP A 128 -16.25 -0.81 -16.13
CA ASP A 128 -16.39 -2.26 -16.01
C ASP A 128 -17.54 -2.61 -15.04
N SER A 129 -18.78 -2.41 -15.52
CA SER A 129 -20.02 -2.63 -14.75
C SER A 129 -20.21 -4.06 -14.23
N LEU A 130 -19.39 -5.01 -14.70
CA LEU A 130 -19.47 -6.42 -14.36
C LEU A 130 -19.10 -6.72 -12.90
N LEU A 131 -18.54 -5.76 -12.15
CA LEU A 131 -17.89 -6.03 -10.86
C LEU A 131 -18.38 -5.16 -9.69
N VAL A 132 -19.50 -4.44 -9.84
CA VAL A 132 -20.06 -3.61 -8.76
C VAL A 132 -20.32 -4.42 -7.47
N LYS A 133 -20.87 -5.62 -7.62
CA LYS A 133 -21.21 -6.51 -6.48
C LYS A 133 -20.01 -7.07 -5.73
N ASP A 134 -18.83 -6.87 -6.31
CA ASP A 134 -17.57 -7.44 -5.88
C ASP A 134 -16.65 -6.40 -5.23
N ILE A 135 -17.08 -5.14 -5.16
CA ILE A 135 -16.32 -4.06 -4.54
C ILE A 135 -16.16 -4.37 -3.05
N PRO A 136 -14.93 -4.41 -2.50
CA PRO A 136 -14.72 -4.60 -1.08
C PRO A 136 -15.42 -3.52 -0.27
N LYS A 137 -15.97 -3.89 0.88
CA LYS A 137 -16.75 -2.98 1.73
C LYS A 137 -15.96 -1.71 2.08
N GLU A 138 -14.67 -1.85 2.33
CA GLU A 138 -13.76 -0.76 2.69
C GLU A 138 -13.55 0.22 1.54
N ILE A 139 -13.60 -0.24 0.29
CA ILE A 139 -13.60 0.62 -0.91
C ILE A 139 -14.96 1.31 -1.03
N PHE A 140 -16.04 0.54 -0.91
CA PHE A 140 -17.40 1.06 -1.06
C PHE A 140 -17.71 2.20 -0.09
N GLU A 141 -17.24 2.09 1.16
CA GLU A 141 -17.40 3.12 2.20
C GLU A 141 -16.71 4.45 1.86
N LEU A 142 -15.69 4.45 1.00
CA LEU A 142 -14.96 5.64 0.57
C LEU A 142 -15.54 6.28 -0.71
N LEU A 143 -16.41 5.57 -1.43
CA LEU A 143 -17.04 6.13 -2.63
C LEU A 143 -17.96 7.30 -2.26
N PRO A 144 -18.11 8.32 -3.13
CA PRO A 144 -19.14 9.34 -2.95
C PRO A 144 -20.54 8.73 -2.76
N LYS A 145 -21.36 9.31 -1.87
CA LYS A 145 -22.72 8.80 -1.59
C LYS A 145 -23.58 8.60 -2.84
N SER A 146 -23.47 9.50 -3.82
CA SER A 146 -24.18 9.39 -5.09
C SER A 146 -23.79 8.14 -5.88
N ILE A 147 -22.53 7.71 -5.80
CA ILE A 147 -22.06 6.46 -6.40
C ILE A 147 -22.59 5.28 -5.57
N GLN A 148 -22.44 5.31 -4.24
CA GLN A 148 -22.96 4.25 -3.35
C GLN A 148 -24.46 3.98 -3.57
N GLU A 149 -25.28 5.04 -3.67
CA GLU A 149 -26.71 4.95 -3.94
C GLU A 149 -26.99 4.33 -5.31
N LYS A 150 -26.25 4.75 -6.35
CA LYS A 150 -26.39 4.20 -7.70
C LYS A 150 -26.05 2.71 -7.73
N LEU A 151 -24.97 2.30 -7.08
CA LEU A 151 -24.52 0.91 -7.00
C LEU A 151 -25.44 0.04 -6.12
N SER A 152 -26.16 0.62 -5.16
CA SER A 152 -27.10 -0.11 -4.30
C SER A 152 -28.48 -0.30 -4.92
N ALA A 153 -28.78 0.40 -6.02
CA ALA A 153 -30.06 0.33 -6.72
C ALA A 153 -30.10 -0.75 -7.82
N GLU A 154 -28.97 -1.39 -8.12
CA GLU A 154 -28.78 -2.45 -9.15
C GLU A 154 -28.74 -3.86 -8.54
#